data_AF-A0A9X6N1R4-F1
#
_entry.id   AF-A0A9X6N1R4-F1
#
_cell.length_a   1.000
_cell.length_b   1.000
_cell.length_c   1.000
_cell.angle_alpha   90.00
_cell.angle_beta   90.00
_cell.angle_gamma   90.00
#
_symmetry.space_group_name_H-M   'P 1'
#
loop_
_entity.id
_entity.type
_entity.pdbx_description
1 polymer ?
#
loop_
_entity_poly.entity_id
_entity_poly.type
_entity_poly.pdbx_seq_one_letter_code
_entity_poly.pdbx_strand_id
1 'polypeptide(L)'
;MKAYQVSDSEYSTIVFMETAGQAKAWGSNEFGIDFVDVQVKRCKWADKYKSMDEIPKREFLEHGWFWECICGIPQYDDDAIIIDEIVYCEKCKPIDKAI
;
A
#
# COMPACT_ATOMS: atom_id res chain seq x y z
N MET A 1 11.29 14.15 3.59
CA MET A 1 11.00 12.70 3.67
C MET A 1 10.74 12.10 2.31
N LYS A 2 11.11 10.83 2.15
CA LYS A 2 11.06 10.03 0.93
C LYS A 2 10.26 8.76 1.22
N ALA A 3 9.43 8.32 0.28
CA ALA A 3 8.65 7.10 0.45
C ALA A 3 9.46 5.82 0.13
N TYR A 4 9.39 4.83 1.02
CA TYR A 4 10.03 3.54 0.87
C TYR A 4 9.02 2.43 1.15
N GLN A 5 8.93 1.46 0.25
CA GLN A 5 8.33 0.17 0.57
C GLN A 5 9.29 -0.57 1.49
N VAL A 6 8.79 -1.04 2.62
CA VAL A 6 9.50 -1.88 3.58
C VAL A 6 8.72 -3.19 3.73
N SER A 7 9.42 -4.32 3.64
CA SER A 7 8.81 -5.65 3.64
C SER A 7 9.64 -6.68 4.41
N ASP A 8 8.96 -7.65 5.02
CA ASP A 8 9.51 -8.86 5.63
C ASP A 8 9.36 -10.12 4.74
N SER A 9 9.05 -9.93 3.46
CA SER A 9 8.66 -10.93 2.44
C SER A 9 7.20 -11.39 2.43
N GLU A 10 6.45 -11.25 3.52
CA GLU A 10 5.02 -11.59 3.60
C GLU A 10 4.15 -10.33 3.55
N TYR A 11 4.50 -9.36 4.37
CA TYR A 11 3.85 -8.07 4.49
C TYR A 11 4.72 -6.96 3.89
N SER A 12 4.06 -5.94 3.36
CA SER A 12 4.70 -4.73 2.83
C SER A 12 3.94 -3.51 3.30
N THR A 13 4.66 -2.44 3.60
CA THR A 13 4.08 -1.13 3.92
C THR A 13 4.90 0.00 3.31
N ILE A 14 4.33 1.20 3.21
CA ILE A 14 5.05 2.39 2.76
C ILE A 14 5.34 3.29 3.96
N VAL A 15 6.62 3.60 4.16
CA VAL A 15 7.06 4.55 5.19
C VAL A 15 7.79 5.74 4.59
N PHE A 16 7.75 6.86 5.29
CA PHE A 16 8.35 8.11 4.87
C PHE A 16 9.55 8.42 5.76
N MET A 17 10.76 8.37 5.19
CA MET A 17 12.04 8.53 5.91
C MET A 17 13.02 9.38 5.09
N GLU A 18 14.08 9.91 5.70
CA GLU A 18 15.09 10.70 4.94
C GLU A 18 16.00 9.80 4.10
N THR A 19 16.24 8.57 4.58
CA THR A 19 17.14 7.60 3.94
C THR A 19 16.57 6.19 3.94
N ALA A 20 17.08 5.35 3.03
CA ALA A 20 16.73 3.92 2.98
C ALA A 20 17.19 3.18 4.25
N GLY A 21 18.33 3.58 4.84
CA GLY A 21 18.84 2.97 6.07
C GLY A 21 17.91 3.20 7.26
N GLN A 22 17.31 4.39 7.37
CA GLN A 22 16.29 4.67 8.38
C GLN A 22 15.02 3.85 8.16
N ALA A 23 14.54 3.73 6.92
CA ALA A 23 13.40 2.88 6.59
C ALA A 23 13.68 1.40 6.92
N LYS A 24 14.90 0.93 6.65
CA LYS A 24 15.33 -0.44 6.95
C LYS A 24 15.42 -0.70 8.46
N ALA A 25 15.97 0.24 9.21
CA ALA A 25 16.04 0.17 10.67
C ALA A 25 14.65 0.17 11.30
N TRP A 26 13.73 1.00 10.77
CA TRP A 26 12.33 1.00 11.16
C TRP A 26 11.68 -0.37 10.91
N GLY A 27 11.84 -0.94 9.72
CA GLY A 27 11.27 -2.25 9.39
C GLY A 27 11.80 -3.39 10.26
N SER A 28 13.08 -3.37 10.62
CA SER A 28 13.67 -4.36 11.53
C SER A 28 13.02 -4.32 12.91
N ASN A 29 12.74 -3.11 13.40
CA ASN A 29 12.08 -2.93 14.69
C ASN A 29 10.59 -3.31 14.62
N GLU A 30 9.87 -2.84 13.60
CA GLU A 30 8.43 -3.03 13.46
C GLU A 30 8.06 -4.51 13.22
N PHE A 31 8.78 -5.17 12.31
CA PHE A 31 8.52 -6.58 11.98
C PHE A 31 9.22 -7.56 12.94
N GLY A 32 10.11 -7.07 13.82
CA GLY A 32 10.86 -7.92 14.74
C GLY A 32 11.83 -8.89 14.06
N ILE A 33 12.32 -8.53 12.86
CA ILE A 33 13.24 -9.34 12.06
C ILE A 33 14.63 -8.71 12.02
N ASP A 34 15.63 -9.51 11.66
CA ASP A 34 17.00 -9.03 11.54
C ASP A 34 17.11 -7.94 10.47
N PHE A 35 17.95 -6.94 10.76
CA PHE A 35 18.16 -5.82 9.85
C PHE A 35 18.50 -6.29 8.44
N VAL A 36 19.26 -7.38 8.28
CA VAL A 36 19.66 -7.88 6.96
C VAL A 36 18.47 -8.36 6.12
N ASP A 37 17.45 -8.92 6.76
CA ASP A 37 16.29 -9.57 6.11
C ASP A 37 15.21 -8.57 5.69
N VAL A 38 15.22 -7.36 6.25
CA VAL A 38 14.32 -6.29 5.83
C VAL A 38 14.59 -5.87 4.38
N GLN A 39 13.58 -5.99 3.54
CA GLN A 39 13.62 -5.52 2.16
C GLN A 39 13.15 -4.07 2.09
N VAL A 40 13.91 -3.23 1.38
CA VAL A 40 13.58 -1.81 1.21
C VAL A 40 13.68 -1.42 -0.26
N LYS A 41 12.59 -0.87 -0.80
CA LYS A 41 12.51 -0.36 -2.18
C LYS A 41 12.05 1.09 -2.19
N ARG A 42 12.64 1.91 -3.06
CA ARG A 42 12.27 3.31 -3.20
C ARG A 42 10.95 3.47 -3.98
N CYS A 43 9.97 4.13 -3.38
CA CYS A 43 8.67 4.42 -4.01
C CYS A 43 8.57 5.89 -4.42
N LYS A 44 9.29 6.32 -5.46
CA LYS A 44 9.33 7.74 -5.87
C LYS A 44 7.95 8.32 -6.18
N TRP A 45 7.05 7.50 -6.69
CA TRP A 45 5.66 7.89 -7.00
C TRP A 45 4.90 8.41 -5.77
N ALA A 46 5.25 7.92 -4.57
CA ALA A 46 4.58 8.30 -3.33
C ALA A 46 5.19 9.54 -2.65
N ASP A 47 6.26 10.14 -3.17
CA ASP A 47 6.94 11.28 -2.51
C ASP A 47 6.08 12.55 -2.40
N LYS A 48 5.05 12.65 -3.24
CA LYS A 48 4.10 13.77 -3.24
C LYS A 48 3.15 13.76 -2.03
N TYR A 49 3.09 12.65 -1.29
CA TYR A 49 2.23 12.48 -0.11
C TYR A 49 3.03 12.65 1.19
N LYS A 50 2.37 12.98 2.29
CA LYS A 50 3.04 13.16 3.60
C LYS A 50 3.03 11.89 4.45
N SER A 51 2.04 11.02 4.24
CA SER A 51 1.87 9.75 4.95
C SER A 51 1.24 8.71 4.03
N MET A 52 1.22 7.45 4.47
CA MET A 52 0.60 6.35 3.74
C MET A 52 -0.93 6.54 3.60
N ASP A 53 -1.56 7.12 4.63
CA ASP A 53 -3.01 7.35 4.67
C ASP A 53 -3.47 8.44 3.67
N GLU A 54 -2.57 9.33 3.26
CA GLU A 54 -2.85 10.34 2.23
C GLU A 54 -2.77 9.78 0.81
N ILE A 55 -2.25 8.57 0.61
CA ILE A 55 -2.10 7.95 -0.71
C ILE A 55 -3.46 7.34 -1.12
N PRO A 56 -4.07 7.79 -2.23
CA PRO A 56 -5.32 7.22 -2.73
C PRO A 56 -5.16 5.74 -3.08
N LYS A 57 -6.22 4.94 -2.86
CA LYS A 57 -6.20 3.50 -3.18
C LYS A 57 -5.86 3.24 -4.64
N ARG A 58 -6.31 4.11 -5.54
CA ARG A 58 -6.01 4.02 -6.97
C ARG A 58 -4.50 4.10 -7.25
N GLU A 59 -3.80 5.02 -6.60
CA GLU A 59 -2.37 5.19 -6.81
C GLU A 59 -1.60 3.93 -6.37
N PHE A 60 -1.98 3.30 -5.26
CA PHE A 60 -1.38 2.02 -4.86
C PHE A 60 -1.53 0.94 -5.95
N LEU A 61 -2.74 0.79 -6.49
CA LEU A 61 -3.06 -0.23 -7.49
C LEU A 61 -2.25 -0.01 -8.79
N GLU A 62 -2.20 1.22 -9.29
CA GLU A 62 -1.41 1.61 -10.48
C GLU A 62 0.10 1.30 -10.31
N HIS A 63 0.60 1.23 -9.07
CA HIS A 63 2.00 0.90 -8.74
C HIS A 63 2.18 -0.54 -8.25
N GLY A 64 1.23 -1.43 -8.54
CA GLY A 64 1.35 -2.88 -8.34
C GLY A 64 1.09 -3.37 -6.92
N TRP A 65 0.46 -2.55 -6.08
CA TRP A 65 -0.09 -3.00 -4.80
C TRP A 65 -1.50 -3.56 -5.01
N PHE A 66 -2.02 -4.24 -3.99
CA PHE A 66 -3.41 -4.64 -3.93
C PHE A 66 -4.10 -3.96 -2.75
N TRP A 67 -5.43 -3.92 -2.81
CA TRP A 67 -6.28 -3.61 -1.67
C TRP A 67 -7.38 -4.65 -1.57
N GLU A 68 -7.76 -5.02 -0.36
CA GLU A 68 -8.82 -5.98 -0.15
C GLU A 68 -10.18 -5.37 -0.48
N CYS A 69 -11.00 -6.13 -1.19
CA CYS A 69 -12.43 -5.89 -1.24
C CYS A 69 -13.03 -6.03 0.17
N ILE A 70 -14.20 -5.45 0.41
CA ILE A 70 -14.99 -5.67 1.65
C ILE A 70 -15.25 -7.15 1.97
N CYS A 71 -15.13 -8.06 1.00
CA CYS A 71 -15.24 -9.50 1.21
C CYS A 71 -13.92 -10.19 1.61
N GLY A 72 -12.83 -9.44 1.77
CA GLY A 72 -11.50 -9.93 2.13
C GLY A 72 -10.69 -10.47 0.95
N ILE A 73 -11.23 -10.44 -0.28
CA ILE A 73 -10.48 -10.90 -1.46
C ILE A 73 -9.61 -9.76 -2.00
N PRO A 74 -8.28 -9.94 -2.15
CA PRO A 74 -7.38 -8.97 -2.77
C PRO A 74 -7.86 -8.57 -4.17
N GLN A 75 -7.89 -7.26 -4.44
CA GLN A 75 -8.13 -6.71 -5.76
C GLN A 75 -6.90 -5.96 -6.24
N TYR A 76 -6.57 -6.17 -7.51
CA TYR A 76 -5.44 -5.56 -8.21
C TYR A 76 -5.97 -4.52 -9.21
N ASP A 77 -5.07 -3.76 -9.83
CA ASP A 77 -5.39 -2.67 -10.76
C ASP A 77 -6.46 -3.03 -11.80
N ASP A 78 -6.34 -4.22 -12.41
CA ASP A 78 -7.24 -4.67 -13.49
C ASP A 78 -8.67 -4.99 -13.01
N ASP A 79 -8.84 -5.39 -11.75
CA ASP A 79 -10.10 -5.93 -11.21
C ASP A 79 -10.79 -4.99 -10.21
N ALA A 80 -10.03 -4.04 -9.64
CA ALA A 80 -10.49 -3.23 -8.53
C ALA A 80 -11.45 -2.11 -8.96
N ILE A 81 -12.57 -2.02 -8.24
CA ILE A 81 -13.54 -0.93 -8.38
C ILE A 81 -13.46 -0.06 -7.14
N ILE A 82 -13.14 1.22 -7.32
CA ILE A 82 -12.99 2.18 -6.22
C ILE A 82 -14.18 3.12 -6.19
N ILE A 83 -14.87 3.17 -5.05
CA ILE A 83 -15.97 4.12 -4.77
C ILE A 83 -15.70 4.69 -3.38
N ASP A 84 -15.60 6.02 -3.27
CA ASP A 84 -15.32 6.74 -2.01
C ASP A 84 -14.13 6.17 -1.21
N GLU A 85 -13.01 5.87 -1.88
CA GLU A 85 -11.80 5.24 -1.32
C GLU A 85 -12.00 3.83 -0.72
N ILE A 86 -13.14 3.19 -1.00
CA ILE A 86 -13.40 1.79 -0.68
C ILE A 86 -13.20 0.94 -1.94
N VAL A 87 -12.50 -0.18 -1.79
CA VAL A 87 -12.21 -1.11 -2.88
C VAL A 87 -13.25 -2.24 -2.90
N TYR A 88 -13.76 -2.54 -4.08
CA TYR A 88 -14.74 -3.58 -4.34
C TYR A 88 -14.27 -4.49 -5.46
N CYS A 89 -14.67 -5.76 -5.39
CA CYS A 89 -14.72 -6.63 -6.56
C CYS A 89 -16.06 -6.44 -7.29
N GLU A 90 -16.14 -6.88 -8.54
CA GLU A 90 -17.35 -6.78 -9.37
C GLU A 90 -18.63 -7.33 -8.70
N LYS A 91 -18.50 -8.36 -7.86
CA LYS A 91 -19.64 -8.96 -7.13
C LYS A 91 -20.12 -8.14 -5.93
N CYS A 92 -19.21 -7.36 -5.33
CA CYS A 92 -19.46 -6.63 -4.09
C CYS A 92 -19.72 -5.14 -4.34
N LYS A 93 -19.54 -4.65 -5.58
CA LYS A 93 -19.79 -3.25 -5.90
C LYS A 93 -21.24 -2.88 -5.55
N PRO A 94 -21.47 -1.74 -4.91
CA PRO A 94 -22.81 -1.19 -4.76
C PRO A 94 -23.47 -1.05 -6.13
N ILE A 95 -24.69 -1.54 -6.27
CA ILE A 95 -25.52 -1.24 -7.44
C ILE A 95 -26.22 0.06 -7.11
N ASP A 96 -25.92 1.13 -7.84
CA ASP A 96 -26.69 2.37 -7.75
C ASP A 96 -28.16 2.05 -8.01
N LYS A 97 -28.96 2.06 -6.94
CA LYS A 97 -30.41 2.13 -7.08
C LYS A 97 -30.70 3.57 -7.46
N ALA A 98 -30.84 3.82 -8.76
CA ALA A 98 -31.39 5.07 -9.27
C ALA A 98 -32.68 5.37 -8.49
N ILE A 99 -32.67 6.48 -7.75
CA ILE A 99 -33.84 7.06 -7.06
C ILE A 99 -34.73 7.72 -8.10
#